data_AF-A0A836VLT3-F1
#
_entry.id   AF-A0A836VLT3-F1
#
_cell.length_a   1.000
_cell.length_b   1.000
_cell.length_c   1.000
_cell.angle_alpha   90.00
_cell.angle_beta   90.00
_cell.angle_gamma   90.00
#
_symmetry.space_group_name_H-M   'P 1'
#
loop_
_entity.id
_entity.type
_entity.pdbx_description
1 polymer ?
#
loop_
_entity_poly.entity_id
_entity_poly.type
_entity_poly.pdbx_seq_one_letter_code
_entity_poly.pdbx_strand_id
1 'polypeptide(L)'
;MASWTPERRRATWIKSGYSVYYAIFLVFIYGPMIAMFVLSFQGPRGGTSFPMRGFSLHWYNKLIEPSMVGDMQGALGRSLILAIIVMIITALFSTMLAMAFRKRFWGSGVLFYTIMAGLMVPGILLSLGLAT
;
A
#
# COMPACT_ATOMS: atom_id res chain seq x y z
N MET A 1 33.04 -17.78 29.36
CA MET A 1 32.43 -18.95 28.68
C MET A 1 30.95 -18.98 29.05
N ALA A 2 30.07 -18.48 28.17
CA ALA A 2 28.64 -18.37 28.45
C ALA A 2 27.96 -19.73 28.24
N SER A 3 27.71 -20.48 29.32
CA SER A 3 26.91 -21.70 29.28
C SER A 3 25.46 -21.34 29.01
N TRP A 4 24.93 -21.79 27.88
CA TRP A 4 23.55 -21.59 27.51
C TRP A 4 22.65 -22.44 28.41
N THR A 5 21.77 -21.80 29.18
CA THR A 5 20.78 -22.52 30.00
C THR A 5 19.72 -23.18 29.11
N PRO A 6 19.13 -24.34 29.51
CA PRO A 6 18.14 -25.08 28.72
C PRO A 6 16.91 -24.25 28.31
N GLU A 7 16.52 -23.29 29.15
CA GLU A 7 15.42 -22.35 28.90
C GLU A 7 15.70 -21.40 27.73
N ARG A 8 16.95 -20.92 27.61
CA ARG A 8 17.37 -20.10 26.45
C ARG A 8 17.32 -20.89 25.16
N ARG A 9 17.68 -22.18 25.17
CA ARG A 9 17.60 -23.04 23.99
C ARG A 9 16.14 -23.16 23.52
N ARG A 10 15.21 -23.48 24.42
CA ARG A 10 13.76 -23.55 24.10
C ARG A 10 13.22 -22.22 23.56
N ALA A 11 13.60 -21.10 24.17
CA ALA A 11 13.20 -19.77 23.71
C ALA A 11 13.74 -19.45 22.30
N THR A 12 14.98 -19.82 21.98
CA THR A 12 15.56 -19.65 20.63
C THR A 12 14.83 -20.51 19.60
N TRP A 13 14.52 -21.78 19.91
CA TRP A 13 13.77 -22.66 19.01
C TRP A 13 12.36 -22.14 18.71
N ILE A 14 11.65 -21.64 19.72
CA ILE A 14 10.33 -21.03 19.55
C ILE A 14 10.42 -19.78 18.68
N LYS A 15 11.40 -18.89 18.94
CA LYS A 15 11.64 -17.70 18.12
C LYS A 15 11.94 -18.05 16.67
N SER A 16 12.80 -19.04 16.42
CA SER A 16 13.10 -19.52 15.06
C SER A 16 11.86 -20.06 14.35
N GLY A 17 10.98 -20.78 15.06
CA GLY A 17 9.70 -21.23 14.51
C GLY A 17 8.81 -20.08 14.04
N TYR A 18 8.64 -19.05 14.88
CA TYR A 18 7.88 -17.85 14.49
C TYR A 18 8.53 -17.08 13.34
N SER A 19 9.88 -17.00 13.30
CA SER A 19 10.59 -16.35 12.20
C SER A 19 10.36 -17.06 10.86
N VAL A 20 10.37 -18.40 10.85
CA VAL A 20 10.09 -19.18 9.63
C VAL A 20 8.63 -18.98 9.19
N TYR A 21 7.68 -19.05 10.11
CA TYR A 21 6.27 -18.78 9.80
C TYR A 21 6.08 -17.39 9.19
N TYR A 22 6.69 -16.36 9.81
CA TYR A 22 6.61 -14.99 9.32
C TYR A 22 7.27 -14.84 7.95
N ALA A 23 8.41 -15.49 7.70
CA ALA A 23 9.06 -15.47 6.39
C ALA A 23 8.18 -16.11 5.31
N ILE A 24 7.54 -17.24 5.59
CA ILE A 24 6.59 -17.89 4.67
C ILE A 24 5.39 -16.96 4.41
N PHE A 25 4.85 -16.34 5.46
CA PHE A 25 3.74 -15.40 5.35
C PHE A 25 4.09 -14.18 4.47
N LEU A 26 5.28 -13.61 4.64
CA LEU A 26 5.78 -12.54 3.77
C LEU A 26 5.92 -13.00 2.32
N VAL A 27 6.54 -14.16 2.08
CA VAL A 27 6.67 -14.72 0.73
C VAL A 27 5.30 -14.97 0.10
N PHE A 28 4.31 -15.38 0.88
CA PHE A 28 2.95 -15.59 0.39
C PHE A 28 2.26 -14.28 -0.02
N ILE A 29 2.31 -13.24 0.83
CA ILE A 29 1.68 -11.94 0.53
C ILE A 29 2.41 -11.20 -0.59
N TYR A 30 3.74 -11.19 -0.57
CA TYR A 30 4.56 -10.50 -1.57
C TYR A 30 4.82 -11.36 -2.81
N GLY A 31 4.47 -12.65 -2.79
CA GLY A 31 4.68 -13.59 -3.89
C GLY A 31 4.13 -13.08 -5.22
N PRO A 32 2.86 -12.66 -5.29
CA PRO A 32 2.30 -12.05 -6.51
C PRO A 32 3.03 -10.78 -6.95
N MET A 33 3.46 -9.93 -6.01
CA MET A 33 4.23 -8.73 -6.32
C MET A 33 5.61 -9.05 -6.88
N ILE A 34 6.30 -10.05 -6.30
CA ILE A 34 7.58 -10.56 -6.79
C ILE A 34 7.40 -11.18 -8.17
N ALA A 35 6.34 -11.96 -8.39
CA ALA A 35 6.02 -12.52 -9.69
C ALA A 35 5.82 -11.42 -10.74
N MET A 36 5.03 -10.39 -10.45
CA MET A 36 4.83 -9.24 -11.33
C MET A 36 6.14 -8.48 -11.60
N PHE A 37 6.98 -8.32 -10.58
CA PHE A 37 8.31 -7.73 -10.71
C PHE A 37 9.23 -8.56 -11.60
N VAL A 38 9.19 -9.90 -11.53
CA VAL A 38 9.98 -10.75 -12.44
C VAL A 38 9.44 -10.67 -13.87
N LEU A 39 8.11 -10.69 -14.03
CA LEU A 39 7.45 -10.60 -15.35
C LEU A 39 7.68 -9.23 -16.03
N SER A 40 7.94 -8.16 -15.30
CA SER A 40 8.21 -6.83 -15.90
C SER A 40 9.51 -6.80 -16.72
N PHE A 41 10.46 -7.71 -16.46
CA PHE A 41 11.69 -7.86 -17.23
C PHE A 41 11.50 -8.65 -18.55
N GLN A 42 10.27 -8.82 -19.02
CA GLN A 42 10.03 -9.54 -20.28
C GLN A 42 10.32 -8.70 -21.52
N GLY A 43 10.62 -9.39 -22.63
CA GLY A 43 10.73 -8.76 -23.94
C GLY A 43 9.38 -8.35 -24.55
N PRO A 44 9.37 -7.75 -25.76
CA PRO A 44 8.15 -7.30 -26.44
C PRO A 44 7.11 -8.39 -26.72
N ARG A 45 7.53 -9.66 -26.75
CA ARG A 45 6.67 -10.84 -26.94
C ARG A 45 6.25 -11.52 -25.62
N GLY A 46 6.60 -10.89 -24.49
CA GLY A 46 6.21 -11.29 -23.15
C GLY A 46 4.72 -11.13 -22.90
N GLY A 47 4.15 -12.01 -22.07
CA GLY A 47 2.75 -11.97 -21.66
C GLY A 47 2.61 -11.67 -20.16
N THR A 48 1.38 -11.49 -19.69
CA THR A 48 1.06 -11.26 -18.27
C THR A 48 1.11 -12.54 -17.41
N SER A 49 1.77 -13.59 -17.88
CA SER A 49 1.80 -14.90 -17.24
C SER A 49 3.10 -15.65 -17.55
N PHE A 50 3.46 -16.58 -16.67
CA PHE A 50 4.56 -17.52 -16.91
C PHE A 50 4.16 -18.57 -17.98
N PRO A 51 5.11 -19.13 -18.76
CA PRO A 51 6.57 -18.96 -18.70
C PRO A 51 7.08 -17.65 -19.34
N MET A 52 8.14 -17.12 -18.76
CA MET A 52 8.76 -15.86 -19.19
C MET A 52 9.38 -15.98 -20.58
N ARG A 53 9.04 -15.07 -21.49
CA ARG A 53 9.57 -15.05 -22.87
C ARG A 53 10.73 -14.06 -23.01
N GLY A 54 11.92 -14.53 -22.66
CA GLY A 54 13.16 -13.75 -22.70
C GLY A 54 13.29 -12.73 -21.56
N PHE A 55 14.51 -12.22 -21.38
CA PHE A 55 14.84 -11.16 -20.41
C PHE A 55 15.19 -9.88 -21.14
N SER A 56 14.56 -8.76 -20.79
CA SER A 56 14.70 -7.46 -21.43
C SER A 56 14.28 -6.32 -20.51
N LEU A 57 14.90 -5.15 -20.70
CA LEU A 57 14.48 -3.89 -20.08
C LEU A 57 13.49 -3.11 -20.96
N HIS A 58 12.86 -3.77 -21.94
CA HIS A 58 11.97 -3.14 -22.91
C HIS A 58 10.86 -2.30 -22.27
N TRP A 59 10.13 -2.87 -21.30
CA TRP A 59 9.04 -2.18 -20.62
C TRP A 59 9.51 -1.02 -19.74
N TYR A 60 10.69 -1.15 -19.13
CA TYR A 60 11.35 -0.06 -18.40
C TYR A 60 11.74 1.10 -19.31
N ASN A 61 12.24 0.82 -20.51
CA ASN A 61 12.53 1.87 -21.49
C ASN A 61 11.25 2.52 -22.01
N LYS A 62 10.16 1.75 -22.20
CA LYS A 62 8.86 2.26 -22.61
C LYS A 62 8.16 3.15 -21.57
N LEU A 63 8.52 3.02 -20.30
CA LEU A 63 8.08 3.93 -19.24
C LEU A 63 8.70 5.33 -19.41
N ILE A 64 9.93 5.42 -19.94
CA ILE A 64 10.69 6.67 -20.10
C ILE A 64 10.50 7.27 -21.50
N GLU A 65 10.29 6.45 -22.52
CA GLU A 65 9.97 6.93 -23.86
C GLU A 65 8.53 7.49 -23.92
N PRO A 66 8.30 8.58 -24.66
CA PRO A 66 6.96 9.03 -25.01
C PRO A 66 6.21 7.90 -25.73
N SER A 67 5.32 7.22 -25.02
CA SER A 67 4.53 6.13 -25.57
C SER A 67 3.34 6.71 -26.33
N MET A 68 3.09 6.23 -27.56
CA MET A 68 1.96 6.64 -28.41
C MET A 68 0.58 6.44 -27.75
N VAL A 69 0.52 5.66 -26.67
CA VAL A 69 -0.70 5.22 -25.97
C VAL A 69 -0.95 6.04 -24.68
N GLY A 70 -0.02 6.89 -24.24
CA GLY A 70 -0.24 7.77 -23.09
C GLY A 70 1.04 8.20 -22.35
N ASP A 71 0.98 9.37 -21.71
CA ASP A 71 2.05 9.95 -20.91
C ASP A 71 2.10 9.34 -19.50
N MET A 72 2.82 8.21 -19.36
CA MET A 72 2.98 7.53 -18.07
C MET A 72 3.76 8.37 -17.05
N GLN A 73 4.76 9.14 -17.49
CA GLN A 73 5.56 9.99 -16.61
C GLN A 73 4.75 11.14 -16.05
N GLY A 74 4.00 11.84 -16.89
CA GLY A 74 3.08 12.89 -16.47
C GLY A 74 1.96 12.36 -15.58
N ALA A 75 1.43 11.17 -15.88
CA ALA A 75 0.43 10.53 -15.01
C ALA A 75 1.00 10.22 -13.61
N LEU A 76 2.19 9.61 -13.53
CA LEU A 76 2.87 9.35 -12.25
C LEU A 76 3.16 10.65 -11.48
N GLY A 77 3.65 11.69 -12.16
CA GLY A 77 3.93 12.99 -11.56
C GLY A 77 2.68 13.65 -10.99
N ARG A 78 1.57 13.66 -11.75
CA ARG A 78 0.27 14.19 -11.30
C ARG A 78 -0.27 13.41 -10.10
N SER A 79 -0.20 12.08 -10.12
CA SER A 79 -0.63 11.24 -9.01
C SER A 79 0.21 11.48 -7.76
N LEU A 80 1.53 11.66 -7.89
CA LEU A 80 2.41 11.93 -6.76
C LEU A 80 2.11 13.30 -6.13
N ILE A 81 1.99 14.34 -6.95
CA ILE A 81 1.62 15.69 -6.47
C ILE A 81 0.26 15.65 -5.78
N LEU A 82 -0.73 15.01 -6.40
CA LEU A 82 -2.06 14.86 -5.82
C LEU A 82 -2.01 14.12 -4.47
N ALA A 83 -1.28 13.00 -4.40
CA ALA A 83 -1.13 12.23 -3.16
C ALA A 83 -0.50 13.05 -2.04
N ILE A 84 0.53 13.86 -2.33
CA ILE A 84 1.19 14.72 -1.34
C ILE A 84 0.23 15.81 -0.85
N ILE A 85 -0.48 16.49 -1.76
CA ILE A 85 -1.44 17.54 -1.40
C ILE A 85 -2.53 16.96 -0.50
N VAL A 86 -3.14 15.84 -0.90
CA VAL A 86 -4.18 15.17 -0.13
C VAL A 86 -3.65 14.72 1.23
N MET A 87 -2.46 14.11 1.29
CA MET A 87 -1.83 13.68 2.54
C MET A 87 -1.68 14.84 3.53
N ILE A 88 -1.13 15.97 3.07
CA ILE A 88 -0.90 17.15 3.93
C ILE A 88 -2.23 17.69 4.45
N ILE A 89 -3.19 17.92 3.56
CA ILE A 89 -4.51 18.45 3.95
C ILE A 89 -5.18 17.50 4.94
N THR A 90 -5.30 16.22 4.61
CA THR A 90 -5.97 15.23 5.47
C THR A 90 -5.28 15.09 6.83
N ALA A 91 -3.94 15.04 6.87
CA ALA A 91 -3.21 14.94 8.12
C ALA A 91 -3.40 16.19 9.01
N LEU A 92 -3.34 17.39 8.43
CA LEU A 92 -3.56 18.64 9.16
C LEU A 92 -4.98 18.71 9.73
N PHE A 93 -6.00 18.49 8.91
CA PHE A 93 -7.39 18.55 9.38
C PHE A 93 -7.70 17.44 10.39
N SER A 94 -7.20 16.22 10.19
CA SER A 94 -7.41 15.12 11.13
C SER A 94 -6.74 15.38 12.48
N THR A 95 -5.52 15.92 12.48
CA THR A 95 -4.81 16.27 13.73
C THR A 95 -5.47 17.43 14.45
N MET A 96 -5.90 18.48 13.75
CA MET A 96 -6.67 19.59 14.34
C MET A 96 -7.98 19.10 14.94
N LEU A 97 -8.71 18.24 14.23
CA LEU A 97 -9.96 17.65 14.70
C LEU A 97 -9.73 16.78 15.95
N ALA A 98 -8.72 15.92 15.92
CA ALA A 98 -8.35 15.10 17.08
C ALA A 98 -7.99 15.96 18.31
N MET A 99 -7.31 17.10 18.11
CA MET A 99 -7.01 18.05 19.18
C MET A 99 -8.25 18.77 19.70
N ALA A 100 -9.19 19.13 18.82
CA ALA A 100 -10.45 19.76 19.21
C ALA A 100 -11.28 18.87 20.15
N PHE A 101 -11.30 17.55 19.90
CA PHE A 101 -12.00 16.58 20.75
C PHE A 101 -11.38 16.37 22.14
N ARG A 102 -10.19 16.94 22.44
CA ARG A 102 -9.62 16.88 23.80
C ARG A 102 -10.44 17.65 24.83
N LYS A 103 -11.17 18.67 24.41
CA LYS A 103 -12.07 19.43 25.29
C LYS A 103 -13.51 19.16 24.86
N ARG A 104 -14.39 18.91 25.83
CA ARG A 104 -15.82 18.74 25.53
C ARG A 104 -16.39 20.10 25.11
N PHE A 105 -16.80 20.22 23.85
CA PHE A 105 -17.47 21.39 23.31
C PHE A 105 -18.94 21.08 22.99
N TRP A 106 -19.76 22.13 22.89
CA TRP A 106 -21.17 22.00 22.56
C TRP A 106 -21.33 21.49 21.12
N GLY A 107 -22.00 20.35 20.95
CA GLY A 107 -22.15 19.69 19.65
C GLY A 107 -21.14 18.58 19.34
N SER A 108 -20.18 18.30 20.24
CA SER A 108 -19.18 17.22 20.07
C SER A 108 -19.78 15.85 19.76
N GLY A 109 -20.89 15.48 20.41
CA GLY A 109 -21.58 14.21 20.14
C GLY A 109 -22.16 14.12 18.73
N VAL A 110 -22.83 15.18 18.26
CA VAL A 110 -23.38 15.23 16.90
C VAL A 110 -22.26 15.14 15.87
N LEU A 111 -21.19 15.94 16.04
CA LEU A 111 -20.05 15.91 15.13
C LEU A 111 -19.40 14.52 15.08
N PHE A 112 -19.21 13.88 16.23
CA PHE A 112 -18.62 12.54 16.32
C PHE A 112 -19.45 11.49 15.55
N TYR A 113 -20.77 11.47 15.76
CA TYR A 113 -21.64 10.52 15.06
C TYR A 113 -21.73 10.80 13.55
N THR A 114 -21.70 12.06 13.13
CA THR A 114 -21.64 12.42 11.70
C THR A 114 -20.37 11.89 11.04
N ILE A 115 -19.21 12.00 11.70
CA ILE A 115 -17.94 11.46 11.19
C ILE A 115 -18.01 9.93 11.10
N MET A 116 -18.53 9.26 12.14
CA MET A 116 -18.68 7.80 12.15
C MET A 116 -19.62 7.33 11.05
N ALA A 117 -20.74 8.03 10.82
CA ALA A 117 -21.64 7.74 9.73
C ALA A 117 -20.91 7.82 8.37
N GLY A 118 -20.12 8.88 8.15
CA GLY A 118 -19.31 9.03 6.93
C GLY A 118 -18.29 7.90 6.71
N LEU A 119 -17.65 7.40 7.78
CA LEU A 119 -16.72 6.27 7.69
C LEU A 119 -17.39 4.93 7.37
N MET A 120 -18.65 4.75 7.78
CA MET A 120 -19.44 3.55 7.51
C MET A 120 -20.06 3.56 6.11
N VAL A 121 -20.24 4.73 5.48
CA VAL A 121 -20.80 4.84 4.15
C VAL A 121 -19.86 4.18 3.13
N PRO A 122 -20.33 3.18 2.36
CA PRO A 122 -19.52 2.55 1.34
C PRO A 122 -19.18 3.55 0.22
N GLY A 123 -17.93 3.52 -0.26
CA GLY A 123 -17.43 4.44 -1.29
C GLY A 123 -18.22 4.42 -2.60
N ILE A 124 -18.94 3.34 -2.89
CA ILE A 124 -19.83 3.23 -4.06
C ILE A 124 -20.93 4.30 -4.03
N LEU A 125 -21.52 4.58 -2.86
CA LEU A 125 -22.58 5.57 -2.74
C LEU A 125 -22.05 6.98 -3.01
N LEU A 126 -20.84 7.28 -2.56
CA LEU A 126 -20.16 8.54 -2.86
C LEU A 126 -19.90 8.67 -4.37
N SER A 127 -19.45 7.59 -5.02
CA SER A 127 -19.22 7.58 -6.47
C SER A 127 -20.51 7.83 -7.27
N LEU A 128 -21.64 7.25 -6.87
CA LEU A 128 -22.93 7.47 -7.55
C LEU A 128 -23.42 8.91 -7.40
N GLY A 129 -23.23 9.52 -6.22
CA GLY A 129 -23.60 10.91 -5.98
C GLY A 129 -22.72 11.95 -6.71
N LEU A 130 -21.49 11.59 -7.09
CA LEU A 130 -20.61 12.43 -7.92
C LEU A 130 -20.85 12.23 -9.42
N ALA A 131 -21.53 11.14 -9.80
CA ALA A 131 -21.80 10.78 -11.20
C ALA A 131 -23.10 11.42 -11.76
N THR A 132 -23.86 12.09 -10.89
CA THR A 132 -25.02 12.94 -11.24
C THR A 132 -24.59 14.39 -11.40
#